data_AF-A0A530QIK1-F1
#
_entry.id   AF-A0A530QIK1-F1
#
_cell.length_a   1.000
_cell.length_b   1.000
_cell.length_c   1.000
_cell.angle_alpha   90.00
_cell.angle_beta   90.00
_cell.angle_gamma   90.00
#
_symmetry.space_group_name_H-M   'P 1'
#
loop_
_entity.id
_entity.type
_entity.pdbx_description
1 polymer ?
#
loop_
_entity_poly.entity_id
_entity_poly.type
_entity_poly.pdbx_seq_one_letter_code
_entity_poly.pdbx_strand_id
1 'polypeptide(L)'
;LGNFMRNERDFSADVPKLKMPVMLVYGDSDMYKPEHEIKFFQMLGGGQKDAGWMRENLSQNRLAIIPNRTHYDIFFAPELPATALPFLDGVTKVKSWDEMLGATE
;
A
#
# COMPACT_ATOMS: atom_id res chain seq x y z
N LEU A 1 13.11 -13.48 21.79
CA LEU A 1 12.81 -13.65 20.34
C LEU A 1 12.23 -15.03 20.00
N GLY A 2 12.85 -16.15 20.40
CA GLY A 2 12.43 -17.49 19.97
C GLY A 2 10.98 -17.90 20.29
N ASN A 3 10.42 -17.50 21.44
CA ASN A 3 8.99 -17.76 21.73
C ASN A 3 8.03 -16.90 20.89
N PHE A 4 8.45 -15.71 20.46
CA PHE A 4 7.64 -14.81 19.62
C PHE A 4 7.57 -15.26 18.15
N MET A 5 8.50 -16.09 17.70
CA MET A 5 8.54 -16.65 16.34
C MET A 5 7.92 -18.05 16.22
N ARG A 6 7.49 -18.65 17.35
CA ARG A 6 6.91 -20.00 17.39
C ARG A 6 5.39 -20.04 17.16
N ASN A 7 4.72 -18.91 17.28
CA ASN A 7 3.28 -18.84 17.08
C ASN A 7 3.01 -18.63 15.59
N GLU A 8 2.19 -19.49 15.01
CA GLU A 8 1.61 -19.22 13.70
C GLU A 8 0.83 -17.91 13.79
N ARG A 9 1.20 -16.95 12.94
CA ARG A 9 0.55 -15.65 12.85
C ARG A 9 -0.10 -15.52 11.49
N ASP A 10 -1.19 -16.25 11.31
CA ASP A 10 -2.08 -16.04 10.17
C ASP A 10 -3.23 -15.11 10.58
N PHE A 11 -3.16 -13.87 10.11
CA PHE A 11 -4.22 -12.88 10.32
C PHE A 11 -5.12 -12.70 9.09
N SER A 12 -4.99 -13.57 8.08
CA SER A 12 -5.72 -13.44 6.81
C SER A 12 -7.23 -13.37 6.99
N ALA A 13 -7.78 -14.05 8.01
CA ALA A 13 -9.21 -14.01 8.32
C ALA A 13 -9.69 -12.66 8.89
N ASP A 14 -8.79 -11.87 9.46
CA ASP A 14 -9.11 -10.57 10.07
C ASP A 14 -8.90 -9.40 9.11
N VAL A 15 -8.06 -9.55 8.09
CA VAL A 15 -7.79 -8.51 7.09
C VAL A 15 -9.08 -7.94 6.46
N PRO A 16 -10.05 -8.75 5.99
CA PRO A 16 -11.28 -8.21 5.38
C PRO A 16 -12.22 -7.51 6.39
N LYS A 17 -11.96 -7.69 7.70
CA LYS A 17 -12.74 -7.04 8.76
C LYS A 17 -12.31 -5.59 8.98
N LEU A 18 -11.14 -5.18 8.51
CA LEU A 18 -10.66 -3.80 8.57
C LEU A 18 -11.55 -2.91 7.68
N LYS A 19 -12.23 -1.92 8.29
CA LYS A 19 -13.19 -1.03 7.61
C LYS A 19 -12.64 0.38 7.35
N MET A 20 -11.56 0.75 8.01
CA MET A 20 -10.82 1.98 7.76
C MET A 20 -9.92 1.83 6.53
N PRO A 21 -9.50 2.95 5.90
CA PRO A 21 -8.43 2.91 4.90
C PRO A 21 -7.16 2.28 5.49
N VAL A 22 -6.51 1.40 4.72
CA VAL A 22 -5.26 0.73 5.08
C VAL A 22 -4.21 0.97 4.00
N MET A 23 -2.99 1.29 4.42
CA MET A 23 -1.82 1.35 3.55
C MET A 23 -0.82 0.28 3.97
N LEU A 24 -0.38 -0.52 2.99
CA LEU A 24 0.71 -1.47 3.14
C LEU A 24 1.95 -0.89 2.46
N VAL A 25 3.10 -0.94 3.15
CA VAL A 25 4.39 -0.48 2.61
C VAL A 25 5.43 -1.58 2.83
N TYR A 26 6.05 -2.03 1.74
CA TYR A 26 7.08 -3.08 1.73
C TYR A 26 8.32 -2.61 0.98
N GLY A 27 9.42 -3.34 1.13
CA GLY A 27 10.59 -3.20 0.27
C GLY A 27 10.54 -4.19 -0.89
N ASP A 28 11.11 -3.85 -2.05
CA ASP A 28 11.21 -4.80 -3.17
C ASP A 28 12.10 -6.02 -2.87
N SER A 29 12.96 -5.91 -1.86
CA SER A 29 13.91 -6.92 -1.40
C SER A 29 13.64 -7.30 0.07
N ASP A 30 12.36 -7.26 0.49
CA ASP A 30 11.94 -7.65 1.83
C ASP A 30 12.14 -9.16 2.09
N MET A 31 12.03 -9.58 3.35
CA MET A 31 12.00 -11.02 3.70
C MET A 31 10.69 -11.69 3.26
N TYR A 32 9.63 -10.90 3.06
CA TYR A 32 8.36 -11.39 2.55
C TYR A 32 8.40 -11.53 1.04
N LYS A 33 7.67 -12.52 0.54
CA LYS A 33 7.52 -12.73 -0.90
C LYS A 33 6.49 -11.74 -1.46
N PRO A 34 6.73 -11.10 -2.62
CA PRO A 34 5.78 -10.19 -3.24
C PRO A 34 4.37 -10.79 -3.44
N GLU A 35 4.26 -12.10 -3.69
CA GLU A 35 2.96 -12.76 -3.84
C GLU A 35 2.11 -12.69 -2.55
N HIS A 36 2.74 -12.71 -1.37
CA HIS A 36 2.04 -12.57 -0.10
C HIS A 36 1.55 -11.14 0.11
N GLU A 37 2.38 -10.15 -0.22
CA GLU A 37 2.07 -8.72 -0.13
C GLU A 37 0.87 -8.37 -1.02
N ILE A 38 0.90 -8.84 -2.27
CA ILE A 38 -0.20 -8.66 -3.23
C ILE A 38 -1.47 -9.36 -2.73
N LYS A 39 -1.37 -10.60 -2.22
CA LYS A 39 -2.52 -11.34 -1.70
C LYS A 39 -3.15 -10.63 -0.49
N PHE A 40 -2.35 -10.06 0.40
CA PHE A 40 -2.84 -9.27 1.53
C PHE A 40 -3.54 -7.99 1.07
N PHE A 41 -2.97 -7.30 0.09
CA PHE A 41 -3.60 -6.13 -0.52
C PHE A 41 -4.93 -6.46 -1.21
N GLN A 42 -5.00 -7.62 -1.87
CA GLN A 42 -6.23 -8.14 -2.47
C GLN A 42 -7.30 -8.45 -1.43
N MET A 43 -6.94 -8.98 -0.25
CA MET A 43 -7.87 -9.21 0.86
C MET A 43 -8.44 -7.91 1.43
N LEU A 44 -7.68 -6.81 1.36
CA LEU A 44 -8.17 -5.46 1.66
C LEU A 44 -9.10 -4.91 0.55
N GLY A 45 -9.31 -5.63 -0.55
CA GLY A 45 -10.10 -5.17 -1.69
C GLY A 45 -9.32 -4.26 -2.66
N GLY A 46 -7.99 -4.24 -2.57
CA GLY A 46 -7.11 -3.60 -3.54
C GLY A 46 -6.83 -4.48 -4.76
N GLY A 47 -6.53 -3.89 -5.92
CA GLY A 47 -6.04 -4.64 -7.09
C GLY A 47 -7.00 -5.68 -7.70
N GLN A 48 -8.30 -5.61 -7.39
CA GLN A 48 -9.31 -6.57 -7.88
C GLN A 48 -9.79 -6.27 -9.31
N LYS A 49 -9.70 -5.01 -9.74
CA LYS A 49 -10.07 -4.54 -11.08
C LYS A 49 -9.37 -3.20 -11.36
N ASP A 50 -9.35 -2.83 -12.63
CA ASP A 50 -8.88 -1.51 -13.06
C ASP A 50 -9.65 -0.38 -12.34
N ALA A 51 -8.94 0.68 -11.96
CA ALA A 51 -9.51 1.79 -11.21
C ALA A 51 -10.48 2.64 -12.07
N GLY A 52 -10.43 2.50 -13.39
CA GLY A 52 -11.16 3.32 -14.34
C GLY A 52 -10.51 4.68 -14.56
N TRP A 53 -10.81 5.28 -15.71
CA TRP A 53 -10.29 6.60 -16.10
C TRP A 53 -10.69 7.69 -15.11
N MET A 54 -11.90 7.59 -14.56
CA MET A 54 -12.45 8.55 -13.58
C MET A 54 -12.23 8.09 -12.14
N ARG A 55 -11.41 7.04 -11.94
CA ARG A 55 -11.06 6.48 -10.62
C ARG A 55 -12.26 5.88 -9.88
N GLU A 56 -13.33 5.52 -10.58
CA GLU A 56 -14.60 5.00 -10.04
C GLU A 56 -14.46 3.66 -9.29
N ASN A 57 -13.42 2.89 -9.58
CA ASN A 57 -13.13 1.61 -8.93
C ASN A 57 -11.87 1.69 -8.05
N LEU A 58 -11.31 2.89 -7.84
CA LEU A 58 -10.11 3.05 -7.02
C LEU A 58 -10.39 2.61 -5.58
N SER A 59 -9.62 1.62 -5.11
CA SER A 59 -9.70 1.17 -3.71
C SER A 59 -9.38 2.33 -2.76
N GLN A 60 -9.97 2.34 -1.57
CA GLN A 60 -9.53 3.23 -0.47
C GLN A 60 -8.16 2.82 0.09
N ASN A 61 -7.75 1.56 -0.14
CA ASN A 61 -6.52 1.00 0.38
C ASN A 61 -5.34 1.30 -0.56
N ARG A 62 -4.12 1.26 -0.02
CA ARG A 62 -2.88 1.56 -0.76
C ARG A 62 -1.87 0.44 -0.58
N LEU A 63 -1.09 0.20 -1.63
CA LEU A 63 0.09 -0.65 -1.60
C LEU A 63 1.26 0.17 -2.17
N ALA A 64 2.36 0.22 -1.45
CA ALA A 64 3.61 0.81 -1.89
C ALA A 64 4.75 -0.19 -1.73
N ILE A 65 5.56 -0.33 -2.78
CA ILE A 65 6.81 -1.10 -2.75
C ILE A 65 7.94 -0.10 -2.93
N ILE A 66 8.79 0.06 -1.91
CA ILE A 66 9.93 0.98 -1.93
C ILE A 66 11.13 0.25 -2.56
N PRO A 67 11.76 0.81 -3.61
CA PRO A 67 12.86 0.15 -4.30
C PRO A 67 14.14 0.12 -3.46
N ASN A 68 14.97 -0.92 -3.65
CA ASN A 68 16.25 -1.10 -2.98
C ASN A 68 16.14 -1.05 -1.45
N ARG A 69 15.12 -1.73 -0.90
CA ARG A 69 14.89 -1.83 0.54
C ARG A 69 14.66 -3.27 0.97
N THR A 70 15.17 -3.57 2.15
CA THR A 70 14.97 -4.84 2.83
C THR A 70 14.14 -4.65 4.09
N HIS A 71 13.70 -5.76 4.68
CA HIS A 71 13.04 -5.76 5.99
C HIS A 71 13.84 -5.02 7.07
N TYR A 72 15.17 -5.00 6.92
CA TYR A 72 16.10 -4.56 7.94
C TYR A 72 16.47 -3.08 7.82
N ASP A 73 16.13 -2.42 6.72
CA ASP A 73 16.53 -1.04 6.45
C ASP A 73 15.39 -0.13 5.97
N ILE A 74 14.19 -0.66 5.69
CA ILE A 74 13.07 0.14 5.17
C ILE A 74 12.67 1.30 6.09
N PHE A 75 12.84 1.16 7.41
CA PHE A 75 12.53 2.23 8.37
C PHE A 75 13.56 3.38 8.38
N PHE A 76 14.69 3.22 7.69
CA PHE A 76 15.64 4.30 7.39
C PHE A 76 15.36 4.97 6.05
N ALA A 77 14.44 4.44 5.25
CA ALA A 77 14.13 4.97 3.93
C ALA A 77 13.50 6.37 4.05
N PRO A 78 14.11 7.45 3.49
CA PRO A 78 13.45 8.75 3.41
C PRO A 78 12.18 8.70 2.55
N GLU A 79 12.07 7.71 1.67
CA GLU A 79 10.88 7.46 0.85
C GLU A 79 9.68 6.99 1.69
N LEU A 80 9.91 6.32 2.83
CA LEU A 80 8.84 5.81 3.69
C LEU A 80 7.93 6.93 4.23
N PRO A 81 8.42 7.97 4.91
CA PRO A 81 7.57 9.08 5.35
C PRO A 81 6.98 9.85 4.18
N ALA A 82 7.74 10.07 3.10
CA ALA A 82 7.23 10.76 1.90
C ALA A 82 6.04 10.01 1.26
N THR A 83 6.04 8.68 1.37
CA THR A 83 4.98 7.79 0.84
C THR A 83 3.79 7.69 1.80
N ALA A 84 4.04 7.56 3.10
CA ALA A 84 2.99 7.30 4.09
C ALA A 84 2.26 8.56 4.60
N LEU A 85 2.96 9.69 4.75
CA LEU A 85 2.38 10.90 5.35
C LEU A 85 1.15 11.43 4.59
N PRO A 86 1.13 11.55 3.25
CA PRO A 86 -0.07 12.00 2.54
C PRO A 86 -1.29 11.11 2.80
N PHE A 87 -1.09 9.80 2.94
CA PHE A 87 -2.17 8.87 3.28
C PHE A 87 -2.68 9.09 4.71
N LEU A 88 -1.78 9.27 5.68
CA LEU A 88 -2.13 9.55 7.08
C LEU A 88 -2.83 10.90 7.24
N ASP A 89 -2.44 11.89 6.43
CA ASP A 89 -3.06 13.23 6.40
C ASP A 89 -4.37 13.26 5.60
N GLY A 90 -4.83 12.13 5.05
CA GLY A 90 -6.07 12.03 4.30
C GLY A 90 -6.02 12.70 2.91
N VAL A 91 -4.83 12.94 2.38
CA VAL A 91 -4.64 13.52 1.04
C VAL A 91 -5.04 12.49 -0.01
N THR A 92 -6.17 12.75 -0.65
CA THR A 92 -6.75 11.87 -1.68
C THR A 92 -6.84 12.51 -3.06
N LYS A 93 -6.68 13.84 -3.13
CA LYS A 93 -6.74 14.59 -4.39
C LYS A 93 -5.47 14.33 -5.19
N VAL A 94 -5.64 13.87 -6.43
CA VAL A 94 -4.59 13.81 -7.45
C VAL A 94 -4.95 14.79 -8.56
N LYS A 95 -3.94 15.17 -9.35
CA LYS A 95 -4.19 15.98 -10.55
C LYS A 95 -5.09 15.20 -11.52
N SER A 96 -6.12 15.84 -12.05
CA SER A 96 -6.95 15.26 -13.12
C SER A 96 -6.31 15.43 -14.50
N TRP A 97 -6.78 14.68 -15.48
CA TRP A 97 -6.36 14.86 -16.87
C TRP A 97 -6.72 16.27 -17.39
N ASP A 98 -7.90 16.78 -17.01
CA ASP A 98 -8.31 18.15 -17.36
C ASP A 98 -7.39 19.20 -16.77
N GLU A 99 -6.96 19.03 -15.50
CA GLU A 99 -6.00 19.93 -14.85
C GLU A 99 -4.61 19.88 -15.53
N MET A 100 -4.23 18.76 -16.12
CA MET A 100 -2.95 18.63 -16.85
C MET A 100 -3.01 19.22 -18.27
N LEU A 101 -4.12 19.02 -18.98
CA LEU A 101 -4.31 19.51 -20.36
C LEU A 101 -4.65 21.01 -20.41
N GLY A 102 -5.29 21.55 -19.38
CA GLY A 102 -5.55 22.99 -19.26
C GLY A 102 -4.33 23.82 -18.83
N ALA A 103 -3.23 23.17 -18.41
CA ALA A 103 -1.99 23.85 -18.01
C ALA A 103 -1.05 24.14 -19.19
N THR A 104 -1.44 23.79 -20.42
CA THR A 104 -0.66 23.98 -21.65
C THR A 104 -1.11 25.16 -22.52
N GLU A 105 -1.99 26.04 -22.03
CA GLU A 105 -2.36 27.31 -22.68
C GLU A 105 -1.77 28.54 -21.99
#